data_AF-A0A8K0GJH6-F1
#
_entry.id   AF-A0A8K0GJH6-F1
#
_cell.length_a   1.000
_cell.length_b   1.000
_cell.length_c   1.000
_cell.angle_alpha   90.00
_cell.angle_beta   90.00
_cell.angle_gamma   90.00
#
_symmetry.space_group_name_H-M   'P 1'
#
loop_
_entity.id
_entity.type
_entity.pdbx_description
1 polymer ?
#
loop_
_entity_poly.entity_id
_entity_poly.type
_entity_poly.pdbx_seq_one_letter_code
_entity_poly.pdbx_strand_id
1 'polypeptide(L)'
;MLVRVGYSYWTLGYALSYRGARKLLDAEPLSRLVPVDEYLPILFDKHPQSDWKGHFPKRDLIAFSAAPLLLYPTHYTGEKGYISDTEDSNVVRTASSSPSPRSDL
;
A
#
# COMPACT_ATOMS: atom_id res chain seq x y z
N MET A 1 -8.05 23.27 6.48
CA MET A 1 -7.39 22.88 7.76
C MET A 1 -6.70 21.53 7.57
N LEU A 2 -5.61 21.23 8.29
CA LEU A 2 -5.00 19.89 8.27
C LEU A 2 -5.63 18.98 9.33
N VAL A 3 -5.88 17.72 8.96
CA VAL A 3 -6.45 16.69 9.85
C VAL A 3 -5.58 15.44 9.86
N ARG A 4 -5.70 14.59 10.89
CA ARG A 4 -5.06 13.27 10.89
C ARG A 4 -5.71 12.39 9.83
N VAL A 5 -4.88 11.68 9.09
CA VAL A 5 -5.36 10.72 8.07
C VAL A 5 -6.05 9.52 8.72
N GLY A 6 -7.08 9.04 8.05
CA GLY A 6 -7.61 7.69 8.23
C GLY A 6 -7.08 6.75 7.16
N TYR A 7 -7.67 5.58 7.06
CA TYR A 7 -7.48 4.69 5.92
C TYR A 7 -8.24 5.22 4.70
N SER A 8 -7.68 5.04 3.50
CA SER A 8 -8.27 5.43 2.22
C SER A 8 -7.98 4.34 1.20
N TYR A 9 -9.00 3.96 0.43
CA TYR A 9 -8.86 2.98 -0.66
C TYR A 9 -8.20 3.56 -1.91
N TRP A 10 -7.83 4.85 -1.90
CA TRP A 10 -7.13 5.51 -3.01
C TRP A 10 -6.03 6.43 -2.52
N THR A 11 -4.97 6.53 -3.32
CA THR A 11 -3.90 7.51 -3.17
C THR A 11 -3.80 8.36 -4.43
N LEU A 12 -4.49 9.50 -4.43
CA LEU A 12 -4.59 10.36 -5.62
C LEU A 12 -3.44 11.37 -5.75
N GLY A 13 -2.99 11.93 -4.63
CA GLY A 13 -1.91 12.91 -4.61
C GLY A 13 -1.37 13.12 -3.21
N TYR A 14 -0.05 13.25 -3.10
CA TYR A 14 0.64 13.45 -1.84
C TYR A 14 1.90 14.29 -2.03
N ALA A 15 2.33 14.93 -0.95
CA ALA A 15 3.64 15.57 -0.86
C ALA A 15 4.45 14.87 0.24
N LEU A 16 5.72 14.60 -0.05
CA LEU A 16 6.63 13.92 0.88
C LEU A 16 7.71 14.87 1.36
N SER A 17 7.90 14.91 2.68
CA SER A 17 9.13 15.46 3.23
C SER A 17 10.27 14.45 3.05
N TYR A 18 11.51 14.94 3.03
CA TYR A 18 12.70 14.07 3.00
C TYR A 18 12.69 13.01 4.12
N ARG A 19 12.31 13.41 5.35
CA ARG A 19 12.19 12.49 6.49
C ARG A 19 11.10 11.45 6.28
N GLY A 20 9.97 11.83 5.71
CA GLY A 20 8.89 10.90 5.35
C GLY A 20 9.34 9.89 4.30
N ALA A 21 9.98 10.36 3.23
CA ALA A 21 10.53 9.50 2.17
C ALA A 21 11.54 8.48 2.73
N ARG A 22 12.42 8.90 3.64
CA ARG A 22 13.33 7.99 4.33
C ARG A 22 12.62 6.90 5.12
N LYS A 23 11.56 7.23 5.86
CA LYS A 23 10.77 6.23 6.61
C LYS A 23 10.11 5.21 5.70
N LEU A 24 9.64 5.64 4.52
CA LEU A 24 9.13 4.72 3.50
C LEU A 24 10.23 3.77 3.01
N LEU A 25 11.40 4.29 2.63
CA LEU A 25 12.50 3.45 2.15
C LEU A 25 13.05 2.49 3.22
N ASP A 26 13.16 2.93 4.47
CA ASP A 26 13.61 2.11 5.61
C ASP A 26 12.67 0.91 5.89
N ALA A 27 11.45 0.91 5.36
CA ALA A 27 10.51 -0.20 5.46
C ALA A 27 10.63 -1.21 4.30
N GLU A 28 11.68 -1.09 3.47
CA GLU A 28 12.06 -2.04 2.41
C GLU A 28 10.90 -2.46 1.49
N PRO A 29 10.19 -1.50 0.84
CA PRO A 29 8.94 -1.76 0.11
C PRO A 29 9.09 -2.80 -1.02
N LEU A 30 10.27 -2.91 -1.62
CA LEU A 30 10.52 -3.84 -2.72
C LEU A 30 10.63 -5.30 -2.27
N SER A 31 10.90 -5.54 -0.99
CA SER A 31 10.97 -6.91 -0.44
C SER A 31 9.58 -7.54 -0.25
N ARG A 32 8.54 -6.70 -0.12
CA ARG A 32 7.15 -7.08 0.18
C ARG A 32 6.21 -6.07 -0.49
N LEU A 33 6.08 -6.19 -1.81
CA LEU A 33 5.29 -5.26 -2.61
C LEU A 33 3.81 -5.32 -2.24
N VAL A 34 3.24 -4.16 -1.92
CA VAL A 34 1.80 -3.93 -1.76
C VAL A 34 1.44 -2.62 -2.50
N PRO A 35 0.18 -2.45 -2.94
CA PRO A 35 -0.29 -1.20 -3.53
C PRO A 35 -0.02 0.00 -2.61
N VAL A 36 0.20 1.19 -3.19
CA VAL A 36 0.65 2.38 -2.44
C VAL A 36 -0.41 2.88 -1.44
N ASP A 37 -1.67 2.76 -1.82
CA ASP A 37 -2.87 3.01 -1.02
C ASP A 37 -3.04 2.04 0.15
N GLU A 38 -2.36 0.90 0.12
CA GLU A 38 -2.25 -0.02 1.26
C GLU A 38 -0.97 0.23 2.06
N TYR A 39 0.13 0.52 1.36
CA TYR A 39 1.44 0.75 1.94
C TYR A 39 1.47 1.96 2.88
N LEU A 40 0.95 3.11 2.44
CA LEU A 40 0.99 4.32 3.25
C LEU A 40 0.18 4.15 4.54
N PRO A 41 -1.08 3.66 4.52
CA PRO A 41 -1.82 3.42 5.76
C PRO A 41 -1.23 2.37 6.67
N ILE A 42 -0.49 1.38 6.15
CA ILE A 42 0.29 0.49 6.99
C ILE A 42 1.31 1.31 7.77
N LEU A 43 2.12 2.13 7.10
CA LEU A 43 3.23 2.84 7.75
C LEU A 43 2.81 4.01 8.66
N PHE A 44 1.61 4.58 8.49
CA PHE A 44 1.04 5.52 9.47
C PHE A 44 0.06 4.86 10.46
N ASP A 45 0.07 3.52 10.54
CA ASP A 45 -0.65 2.70 11.52
C ASP A 45 -2.17 2.89 11.54
N LYS A 46 -2.78 2.96 10.35
CA LYS A 46 -4.25 3.05 10.18
C LYS A 46 -4.83 2.00 9.24
N HIS A 47 -4.02 1.11 8.68
CA HIS A 47 -4.49 0.01 7.85
C HIS A 47 -5.40 -0.96 8.65
N PRO A 48 -6.54 -1.39 8.08
CA PRO A 48 -7.49 -2.25 8.77
C PRO A 48 -6.98 -3.68 8.95
N GLN A 49 -6.24 -4.22 7.98
CA GLN A 49 -5.77 -5.60 8.04
C GLN A 49 -4.54 -5.75 8.94
N SER A 50 -4.66 -6.54 10.02
CA SER A 50 -3.58 -6.79 10.98
C SER A 50 -2.44 -7.59 10.40
N ASP A 51 -2.76 -8.60 9.59
CA ASP A 51 -1.78 -9.53 9.05
C ASP A 51 -0.79 -8.81 8.13
N TRP A 52 -1.30 -7.86 7.35
CA TRP A 52 -0.49 -7.04 6.45
C TRP A 52 0.43 -6.10 7.24
N LYS A 53 -0.10 -5.43 8.28
CA LYS A 53 0.71 -4.63 9.20
C LYS A 53 1.80 -5.45 9.90
N GLY A 54 1.56 -6.74 10.16
CA GLY A 54 2.54 -7.66 10.75
C GLY A 54 3.84 -7.73 9.95
N HIS A 55 3.78 -7.55 8.64
CA HIS A 55 4.96 -7.50 7.77
C HIS A 55 5.74 -6.18 7.84
N PHE A 56 5.21 -5.13 8.47
CA PHE A 56 5.83 -3.81 8.57
C PHE A 56 5.79 -3.32 10.03
N PRO A 57 6.73 -3.77 10.89
CA PRO A 57 6.66 -3.52 12.33
C PRO A 57 6.89 -2.06 12.73
N LYS A 58 7.71 -1.32 11.97
CA LYS A 58 7.98 0.10 12.22
C LYS A 58 6.96 0.96 11.45
N ARG A 59 5.97 1.50 12.16
CA ARG A 59 4.85 2.28 11.61
C ARG A 59 4.78 3.68 12.22
N ASP A 60 5.89 4.41 12.13
CA ASP A 60 6.05 5.74 12.74
C ASP A 60 5.91 6.89 11.74
N LEU A 61 5.33 6.65 10.55
CA LEU A 61 5.07 7.68 9.57
C LEU A 61 3.97 8.62 10.06
N ILE A 62 4.24 9.93 10.05
CA ILE A 62 3.25 10.94 10.38
C ILE A 62 2.66 11.46 9.07
N ALA A 63 1.35 11.37 8.93
CA ALA A 63 0.62 11.81 7.75
C ALA A 63 -0.58 12.70 8.13
N PHE A 64 -0.87 13.65 7.25
CA PHE A 64 -1.99 14.59 7.37
C PHE A 64 -2.75 14.67 6.05
N SER A 65 -4.05 14.97 6.13
CA SER A 65 -4.88 15.31 4.98
C SER A 65 -5.38 16.75 5.09
N ALA A 66 -5.74 17.33 3.96
CA ALA A 66 -6.48 18.58 3.92
C ALA A 66 -7.99 18.32 4.12
N ALA A 67 -8.64 19.21 4.86
CA ALA A 67 -10.09 19.30 4.96
C ALA A 67 -10.53 20.74 4.59
N PRO A 68 -11.34 20.92 3.53
CA PRO A 68 -11.84 19.89 2.60
C PRO A 68 -10.72 19.28 1.72
N LEU A 69 -11.03 18.19 1.01
CA LEU A 69 -10.07 17.57 0.09
C LEU A 69 -9.74 18.53 -1.06
N LEU A 70 -8.49 18.49 -1.51
CA LEU A 70 -7.99 19.34 -2.60
C LEU A 70 -8.12 18.68 -3.97
N LEU A 71 -8.11 17.34 -4.00
CA LEU A 71 -8.18 16.52 -5.20
C LEU A 71 -9.25 15.46 -5.01
N TYR A 72 -9.95 15.15 -6.10
CA TYR A 72 -10.98 14.12 -6.18
C TYR A 72 -10.73 13.29 -7.44
N PRO A 73 -11.00 11.97 -7.40
CA PRO A 73 -10.95 11.16 -8.61
C PRO A 73 -12.00 11.64 -9.61
N THR A 74 -11.75 11.42 -10.89
CA THR A 74 -12.73 11.75 -11.93
C THR A 74 -13.86 10.73 -12.01
N HIS A 75 -13.60 9.48 -11.63
CA HIS A 75 -14.56 8.38 -11.57
C HIS A 75 -14.28 7.52 -10.33
N TYR A 76 -15.35 7.05 -9.69
CA TYR A 76 -15.32 6.15 -8.53
C TYR A 76 -15.48 4.69 -8.98
N THR A 77 -15.05 3.73 -8.15
CA THR A 77 -15.26 2.28 -8.41
C THR A 77 -16.73 2.00 -8.69
N GLY A 78 -17.01 1.31 -9.79
CA GLY A 78 -18.36 0.98 -10.25
C GLY A 78 -19.03 2.04 -11.14
N GLU A 79 -18.44 3.23 -11.30
CA GLU A 79 -18.94 4.22 -12.26
C GLU A 79 -18.58 3.85 -13.70
N LYS A 80 -19.45 4.25 -14.63
CA LYS A 80 -19.21 4.03 -16.07
C LYS A 80 -17.93 4.74 -16.50
N GLY A 81 -16.98 3.99 -17.05
CA GLY A 81 -15.69 4.53 -17.51
C GLY A 81 -14.59 4.53 -16.44
N TYR A 82 -14.85 4.00 -15.24
CA TYR A 82 -13.80 3.68 -14.28
C TYR A 82 -12.84 2.61 -14.85
N ILE A 83 -11.54 2.82 -14.62
CA ILE A 83 -10.46 1.93 -15.05
C ILE A 83 -9.53 1.74 -13.85
N SER A 84 -9.16 0.50 -13.56
CA SER A 84 -8.20 0.13 -12.51
C SER A 84 -7.15 -0.84 -13.05
N ASP A 85 -5.89 -0.65 -12.65
CA ASP A 85 -4.79 -1.56 -12.93
C ASP A 85 -4.62 -2.64 -11.84
N THR A 86 -5.32 -2.51 -10.71
CA THR A 86 -5.14 -3.38 -9.53
C THR A 86 -6.36 -4.24 -9.18
N GLU A 87 -7.59 -3.79 -9.41
CA GLU A 87 -8.80 -4.48 -8.89
C GLU A 87 -9.17 -5.75 -9.68
N ASP A 88 -8.94 -5.79 -10.99
CA ASP A 88 -9.36 -6.88 -11.87
C ASP A 88 -8.20 -7.78 -12.34
N SER A 89 -7.09 -7.78 -11.59
CA SER A 89 -5.89 -8.56 -11.94
C SER A 89 -6.08 -10.06 -11.68
N ASN A 90 -5.61 -10.89 -12.62
CA ASN A 90 -5.62 -12.35 -12.46
C ASN A 90 -4.62 -12.79 -11.37
N VAL A 91 -5.06 -13.64 -10.44
CA VAL A 91 -4.17 -14.24 -9.44
C VAL A 91 -3.24 -15.26 -10.11
N VAL A 92 -1.94 -14.96 -10.12
CA VAL A 92 -0.91 -15.89 -10.61
C VAL A 92 -0.63 -16.92 -9.52
N ARG A 93 -1.08 -18.17 -9.71
CA ARG A 93 -0.65 -19.29 -8.86
C ARG A 93 0.76 -19.73 -9.26
N THR A 94 1.76 -19.46 -8.44
CA THR A 94 3.09 -20.05 -8.61
C THR A 94 2.99 -21.54 -8.33
N ALA A 95 3.38 -22.39 -9.29
CA ALA A 95 3.43 -23.83 -9.08
C ALA A 95 4.34 -24.13 -7.87
N SER A 96 3.85 -24.94 -6.93
CA SER A 96 4.63 -25.42 -5.80
C SER A 96 5.93 -26.05 -6.31
N SER A 97 7.07 -25.49 -5.94
CA SER A 97 8.37 -26.12 -6.17
C SER A 97 8.41 -27.42 -5.38
N SER A 98 8.13 -28.55 -6.04
CA SER A 98 8.45 -29.87 -5.49
C SER A 98 9.96 -29.91 -5.23
N PRO A 99 10.44 -30.27 -4.03
CA PRO A 99 11.86 -30.41 -3.81
C PRO A 99 12.39 -31.54 -4.72
N SER A 100 13.38 -31.22 -5.55
CA SER A 100 14.11 -32.21 -6.34
C SER A 100 14.74 -33.23 -5.38
N PRO A 101 14.62 -34.55 -5.62
CA PRO A 101 15.32 -35.53 -4.80
C PRO A 101 16.82 -35.28 -4.95
N ARG A 102 17.50 -35.00 -3.83
CA ARG A 102 18.96 -35.03 -3.78
C ARG A 102 19.38 -36.46 -4.15
N SER A 103 20.03 -36.63 -5.29
CA SER A 103 20.77 -37.84 -5.57
C SER A 103 22.08 -37.76 -4.79
N ASP A 104 22.13 -38.43 -3.64
CA ASP A 104 23.37 -38.64 -2.92
C ASP A 104 24.27 -39.56 -3.77
N LEU A 105 25.41 -39.01 -4.20
CA LEU A 105 26.61 -39.75 -4.60
C LEU A 105 27.69 -39.45 -3.55
#